data_AF-A0A2V4D7S9-F1
#
_entry.id   AF-A0A2V4D7S9-F1
#
_cell.length_a   1.000
_cell.length_b   1.000
_cell.length_c   1.000
_cell.angle_alpha   90.00
_cell.angle_beta   90.00
_cell.angle_gamma   90.00
#
_symmetry.space_group_name_H-M   'P 1'
#
loop_
_entity.id
_entity.type
_entity.pdbx_description
1 polymer ?
#
loop_
_entity_poly.entity_id
_entity_poly.type
_entity_poly.pdbx_seq_one_letter_code
_entity_poly.pdbx_strand_id
1 'polypeptide(L)'
;MIMKNNEKIIIIEKETEYRPKIYSINGVSGFWKHARYENCWIYNGRLPICNCWVFSLDDWVEIHNVIVHELDDRGKGHGSVMIADIRAAFPDKHIWVNTGECSRGFWKKMSQRGFIDSIENEYWWPCMDTACTTCHPSRATGKRRAMAW
;
A
#
# COMPACT_ATOMS: atom_id res chain seq x y z
N MET A 1 16.74 -8.15 23.00
CA MET A 1 17.62 -8.05 21.83
C MET A 1 17.06 -6.91 20.99
N ILE A 2 17.81 -5.83 20.78
CA ILE A 2 17.33 -4.70 19.97
C ILE A 2 17.60 -5.07 18.51
N MET A 3 16.59 -5.54 17.79
CA MET A 3 16.71 -5.79 16.35
C MET A 3 16.75 -4.42 15.67
N LYS A 4 17.91 -4.07 15.12
CA LYS A 4 18.09 -2.81 14.39
C LYS A 4 17.48 -2.98 13.00
N ASN A 5 16.69 -2.00 12.55
CA ASN A 5 16.31 -1.86 11.16
C ASN A 5 17.57 -1.87 10.27
N ASN A 6 17.76 -2.94 9.50
CA ASN A 6 18.89 -3.13 8.57
C ASN A 6 18.64 -2.49 7.19
N GLU A 7 17.57 -1.73 7.04
CA GLU A 7 17.21 -1.08 5.79
C GLU A 7 18.25 -0.03 5.39
N LYS A 8 18.77 -0.15 4.18
CA LYS A 8 19.63 0.88 3.60
C LYS A 8 18.75 2.02 3.08
N ILE A 9 18.50 3.01 3.93
CA ILE A 9 17.75 4.22 3.59
C ILE A 9 18.72 5.31 3.14
N ILE A 10 18.54 5.82 1.92
CA ILE A 10 19.33 6.93 1.37
C ILE A 10 18.41 8.04 0.88
N ILE A 11 18.86 9.29 1.03
CA ILE A 11 18.18 10.44 0.42
C ILE A 11 18.64 10.53 -1.04
N ILE A 12 17.69 10.53 -1.97
CA ILE A 12 17.97 10.65 -3.41
C ILE A 12 17.62 12.04 -3.95
N GLU A 13 16.63 12.70 -3.37
CA GLU A 13 16.28 14.08 -3.70
C GLU A 13 16.03 14.86 -2.40
N LYS A 14 16.69 16.01 -2.27
CA LYS A 14 16.47 16.90 -1.13
C LYS A 14 15.14 17.62 -1.30
N GLU A 15 14.54 17.97 -0.16
CA GLU A 15 13.33 18.77 -0.13
C GLU A 15 13.56 20.15 -0.77
N THR A 16 12.53 20.63 -1.46
CA THR A 16 12.46 21.99 -2.02
C THR A 16 11.13 22.61 -1.63
N GLU A 17 10.92 23.89 -1.95
CA GLU A 17 9.64 24.59 -1.72
C GLU A 17 8.42 23.84 -2.31
N TYR A 18 8.63 23.13 -3.43
CA TYR A 18 7.54 22.49 -4.19
C TYR A 18 7.56 20.97 -4.15
N ARG A 19 8.61 20.34 -3.60
CA ARG A 19 8.77 18.88 -3.64
C ARG A 19 9.27 18.33 -2.31
N PRO A 20 8.62 17.28 -1.79
CA PRO A 20 9.07 16.62 -0.59
C PRO A 20 10.38 15.87 -0.85
N LYS A 21 11.14 15.65 0.21
CA LYS A 21 12.34 14.81 0.20
C LYS A 21 12.00 13.39 -0.27
N ILE A 22 12.75 12.89 -1.24
CA ILE A 22 12.58 11.53 -1.76
C ILE A 22 13.69 10.64 -1.23
N TYR A 23 13.29 9.47 -0.75
CA TYR A 23 14.17 8.45 -0.23
C TYR A 23 14.17 7.23 -1.15
N SER A 24 15.28 6.51 -1.11
CA SER A 24 15.36 5.13 -1.56
C SER A 24 15.60 4.20 -0.38
N ILE A 25 14.89 3.08 -0.36
CA ILE A 25 15.00 2.03 0.64
C ILE A 25 15.45 0.76 -0.08
N ASN A 26 16.61 0.23 0.30
CA ASN A 26 17.22 -0.94 -0.32
C ASN A 26 17.29 -0.87 -1.86
N GLY A 27 17.54 0.33 -2.40
CA GLY A 27 17.68 0.56 -3.85
C GLY A 27 16.37 0.87 -4.58
N VAL A 28 15.21 0.73 -3.95
CA VAL A 28 13.91 1.14 -4.51
C VAL A 28 13.67 2.60 -4.18
N SER A 29 13.43 3.45 -5.19
CA SER A 29 13.22 4.89 -5.05
C SER A 29 11.74 5.27 -4.97
N GLY A 30 11.46 6.49 -4.49
CA GLY A 30 10.10 7.06 -4.53
C GLY A 30 9.37 7.06 -3.19
N PHE A 31 10.07 6.82 -2.08
CA PHE A 31 9.49 6.86 -0.74
C PHE A 31 9.52 8.28 -0.18
N TRP A 32 8.39 8.76 0.32
CA TRP A 32 8.28 10.03 1.04
C TRP A 32 7.88 9.73 2.48
N LYS A 33 8.38 10.49 3.44
CA LYS A 33 7.90 10.35 4.83
C LYS A 33 6.45 10.84 4.91
N HIS A 34 5.59 10.06 5.57
CA HIS A 34 4.23 10.51 5.85
C HIS A 34 4.28 11.65 6.88
N ALA A 35 3.60 12.77 6.60
CA ALA A 35 3.70 13.97 7.46
C ALA A 35 3.08 13.80 8.86
N ARG A 36 2.13 12.87 9.01
CA ARG A 36 1.34 12.69 10.24
C ARG A 36 1.57 11.39 11.00
N TYR A 37 2.22 10.41 10.37
CA TYR A 37 2.34 9.07 10.93
C TYR A 37 3.81 8.69 10.98
N GLU A 38 4.30 8.38 12.18
CA GLU A 38 5.64 7.88 12.38
C GLU A 38 5.80 6.50 11.70
N ASN A 39 7.01 6.19 11.24
CA ASN A 39 7.33 4.92 10.58
C ASN A 39 6.50 4.60 9.33
N CYS A 40 5.79 5.59 8.79
CA CYS A 40 4.97 5.47 7.60
C CYS A 40 5.64 6.16 6.42
N TRP A 41 5.75 5.43 5.31
CA TRP A 41 6.18 5.95 4.02
C TRP A 41 5.00 6.01 3.07
N ILE A 42 4.96 7.06 2.25
CA ILE A 42 4.12 7.10 1.05
C ILE A 42 5.02 6.65 -0.11
N TYR A 43 4.70 5.51 -0.71
CA TYR A 43 5.41 5.04 -1.90
C TYR A 43 4.79 5.64 -3.16
N ASN A 44 5.51 6.59 -3.74
CA ASN A 44 5.12 7.34 -4.93
C ASN A 44 6.01 7.03 -6.15
N GLY A 45 6.83 5.97 -6.10
CA GLY A 45 7.73 5.58 -7.19
C GLY A 45 7.03 5.21 -8.50
N ARG A 46 5.70 5.07 -8.47
CA ARG A 46 4.84 4.75 -9.62
C ARG A 46 3.77 5.81 -9.90
N LEU A 47 3.89 7.02 -9.33
CA LEU A 47 3.04 8.14 -9.73
C LEU A 47 3.25 8.48 -11.22
N PRO A 48 2.20 8.92 -11.93
CA PRO A 48 0.84 9.21 -11.45
C PRO A 48 -0.11 8.01 -11.44
N ILE A 49 0.35 6.78 -11.69
CA ILE A 49 -0.53 5.62 -11.94
C ILE A 49 -1.03 5.00 -10.64
N CYS A 50 -0.13 4.81 -9.67
CA CYS A 50 -0.48 4.16 -8.41
C CYS A 50 0.45 4.57 -7.27
N ASN A 51 -0.06 4.42 -6.05
CA ASN A 51 0.69 4.60 -4.82
C ASN A 51 0.12 3.73 -3.69
N CYS A 52 0.89 3.65 -2.60
CA CYS A 52 0.46 3.02 -1.36
C CYS A 52 1.14 3.66 -0.14
N TRP A 53 0.65 3.32 1.04
CA TRP A 53 1.29 3.63 2.31
C TRP A 53 1.96 2.38 2.87
N VAL A 54 3.12 2.57 3.49
CA VAL A 54 3.97 1.48 3.96
C VAL A 54 4.40 1.79 5.38
N PHE A 55 3.83 1.09 6.36
CA PHE A 55 4.24 1.17 7.76
C PHE A 55 5.34 0.14 7.97
N SER A 56 6.55 0.58 8.34
CA SER A 56 7.70 -0.31 8.54
C SER A 56 8.15 -0.26 10.00
N LEU A 57 8.05 -1.38 10.71
CA LEU A 57 8.63 -1.61 12.03
C LEU A 57 9.67 -2.74 11.95
N ASP A 58 10.41 -2.98 13.03
CA ASP A 58 11.63 -3.80 13.02
C ASP A 58 11.51 -5.13 12.24
N ASP A 59 10.45 -5.92 12.49
CA ASP A 59 10.29 -7.25 11.90
C ASP A 59 9.20 -7.35 10.82
N TRP A 60 8.43 -6.29 10.61
CA TRP A 60 7.26 -6.36 9.71
C TRP A 60 6.98 -5.06 8.96
N VAL A 61 6.27 -5.23 7.84
CA VAL A 61 5.73 -4.14 7.03
C VAL A 61 4.24 -4.36 6.83
N GLU A 62 3.45 -3.34 7.11
CA GLU A 62 2.03 -3.32 6.78
C GLU A 62 1.78 -2.36 5.61
N ILE A 63 1.10 -2.86 4.57
CA ILE A 63 0.75 -2.04 3.41
C ILE A 63 -0.69 -1.55 3.53
N HIS A 64 -0.86 -0.24 3.45
CA HIS A 64 -2.13 0.46 3.52
C HIS A 64 -2.41 1.23 2.23
N ASN A 65 -3.66 1.66 2.09
CA ASN A 65 -4.09 2.67 1.11
C ASN A 65 -3.56 2.43 -0.31
N VAL A 66 -3.65 1.18 -0.79
CA VAL A 66 -3.23 0.80 -2.15
C VAL A 66 -4.23 1.32 -3.16
N ILE A 67 -3.76 2.17 -4.08
CA ILE A 67 -4.60 2.80 -5.09
C ILE A 67 -3.96 2.64 -6.47
N VAL A 68 -4.74 2.19 -7.45
CA VAL A 68 -4.52 2.43 -8.88
C VAL A 68 -5.55 3.46 -9.30
N HIS A 69 -5.09 4.66 -9.66
CA HIS A 69 -5.92 5.87 -9.70
C HIS A 69 -6.99 5.77 -10.79
N GLU A 70 -6.57 5.54 -12.04
CA GLU A 70 -7.46 5.49 -13.18
C GLU A 70 -8.05 4.10 -13.39
N LEU A 71 -9.34 4.05 -13.75
CA LEU A 71 -10.03 2.79 -14.05
C LEU A 71 -9.36 2.05 -15.21
N ASP A 72 -8.92 2.78 -16.23
CA ASP A 72 -8.27 2.22 -17.40
C ASP A 72 -6.93 1.57 -17.05
N ASP A 73 -6.28 1.97 -15.96
CA ASP A 73 -5.02 1.36 -15.52
C ASP A 73 -5.23 0.12 -14.64
N ARG A 74 -6.46 -0.12 -14.19
CA ARG A 74 -6.79 -1.33 -13.44
C ARG A 74 -6.77 -2.55 -14.36
N GLY A 75 -6.32 -3.68 -13.82
CA GLY A 75 -6.16 -4.92 -14.58
C GLY A 75 -4.90 -4.99 -15.46
N LYS A 76 -4.14 -3.90 -15.62
CA LYS A 76 -2.88 -3.86 -16.38
C LYS A 76 -1.63 -4.26 -15.60
N GLY A 77 -1.79 -4.69 -14.35
CA GLY A 77 -0.69 -5.18 -13.50
C GLY A 77 0.08 -4.12 -12.71
N HIS A 78 -0.26 -2.82 -12.83
CA HIS A 78 0.40 -1.74 -12.08
C HIS A 78 0.45 -1.97 -10.57
N GLY A 79 -0.68 -2.37 -9.98
CA GLY A 79 -0.72 -2.71 -8.55
C GLY A 79 0.22 -3.86 -8.19
N SER A 80 0.35 -4.88 -9.03
CA SER A 80 1.27 -5.99 -8.77
C SER A 80 2.73 -5.57 -8.81
N VAL A 81 3.09 -4.72 -9.78
CA VAL A 81 4.45 -4.18 -9.89
C VAL A 81 4.78 -3.32 -8.67
N MET A 82 3.85 -2.47 -8.25
CA MET A 82 4.02 -1.67 -7.03
C MET A 82 4.27 -2.53 -5.79
N ILE A 83 3.50 -3.59 -5.57
CA ILE A 83 3.72 -4.47 -4.40
C ILE A 83 5.04 -5.25 -4.52
N ALA A 84 5.48 -5.59 -5.73
CA ALA A 84 6.80 -6.18 -5.95
C ALA A 84 7.93 -5.19 -5.58
N ASP A 85 7.77 -3.89 -5.88
CA ASP A 85 8.72 -2.86 -5.44
C ASP A 85 8.78 -2.77 -3.91
N ILE A 86 7.64 -2.88 -3.22
CA ILE A 86 7.64 -2.90 -1.75
C ILE A 86 8.36 -4.14 -1.21
N ARG A 87 8.13 -5.33 -1.79
CA ARG A 87 8.89 -6.53 -1.43
C ARG A 87 10.40 -6.33 -1.63
N ALA A 88 10.82 -5.75 -2.76
CA ALA A 88 12.22 -5.48 -3.04
C ALA A 88 12.83 -4.46 -2.05
N ALA A 89 12.03 -3.49 -1.59
CA ALA A 89 12.45 -2.52 -0.58
C ALA A 89 12.61 -3.14 0.81
N PHE A 90 11.85 -4.19 1.14
CA PHE A 90 11.86 -4.85 2.45
C PHE A 90 11.97 -6.38 2.31
N PRO A 91 13.11 -6.89 1.79
CA PRO A 91 13.23 -8.30 1.39
C PRO A 91 13.09 -9.28 2.56
N ASP A 92 13.62 -8.90 3.73
CA ASP A 92 13.72 -9.79 4.91
C ASP A 92 12.57 -9.60 5.91
N LYS A 93 11.61 -8.72 5.61
CA LYS A 93 10.49 -8.42 6.52
C LYS A 93 9.27 -9.26 6.21
N HIS A 94 8.51 -9.57 7.26
CA HIS A 94 7.17 -10.09 7.11
C HIS A 94 6.26 -8.97 6.60
N ILE A 95 5.79 -9.06 5.36
CA ILE A 95 4.90 -8.06 4.75
C ILE A 95 3.47 -8.59 4.78
N TRP A 96 2.57 -7.83 5.39
CA TRP A 96 1.19 -8.24 5.58
C TRP A 96 0.22 -7.11 5.27
N VAL A 97 -1.05 -7.48 5.08
CA VAL A 97 -2.11 -6.52 4.77
C VAL A 97 -3.44 -6.87 5.44
N ASN A 98 -4.19 -5.82 5.75
CA ASN A 98 -5.64 -5.88 5.87
C ASN A 98 -6.31 -5.53 4.54
N THR A 99 -7.36 -6.26 4.16
CA THR A 99 -8.05 -6.08 2.89
C THR A 99 -9.56 -6.32 2.94
N GLY A 100 -10.29 -5.53 2.15
CA GLY A 100 -11.72 -5.73 1.90
C GLY A 100 -11.97 -6.88 0.91
N GLU A 101 -13.17 -7.43 0.94
CA GLU A 101 -13.49 -8.62 0.14
C GLU A 101 -13.34 -8.38 -1.37
N CYS A 102 -13.67 -7.18 -1.86
CA CYS A 102 -13.57 -6.83 -3.27
C CYS A 102 -12.14 -6.85 -3.84
N SER A 103 -11.11 -6.67 -2.99
CA SER A 103 -9.71 -6.73 -3.42
C SER A 103 -8.98 -7.97 -2.90
N ARG A 104 -9.64 -8.85 -2.13
CA ARG A 104 -9.03 -10.07 -1.57
C ARG A 104 -8.42 -10.97 -2.66
N GLY A 105 -9.05 -11.06 -3.82
CA GLY A 105 -8.52 -11.82 -4.96
C GLY A 105 -7.17 -11.28 -5.48
N PHE A 106 -6.96 -9.96 -5.46
CA PHE A 106 -5.69 -9.35 -5.79
C PHE A 106 -4.61 -9.73 -4.77
N TRP A 107 -4.92 -9.59 -3.48
CA TRP A 107 -3.96 -9.88 -2.40
C TRP A 107 -3.57 -11.35 -2.30
N LYS A 108 -4.52 -12.26 -2.52
CA LYS A 108 -4.22 -13.71 -2.62
C LYS A 108 -3.18 -13.98 -3.71
N LYS A 109 -3.29 -13.31 -4.87
CA LYS A 109 -2.29 -13.42 -5.94
C LYS A 109 -0.94 -12.80 -5.54
N MET A 110 -0.92 -11.73 -4.74
CA MET A 110 0.34 -11.12 -4.28
C MET A 110 1.05 -12.05 -3.30
N SER A 111 0.31 -12.72 -2.42
CA SER A 111 0.83 -13.75 -1.51
C SER A 111 1.36 -14.96 -2.29
N GLN A 112 0.60 -15.48 -3.25
CA GLN A 112 1.05 -16.58 -4.12
C GLN A 112 2.32 -16.27 -4.92
N ARG A 113 2.57 -14.99 -5.23
CA ARG A 113 3.78 -14.52 -5.92
C ARG A 113 4.94 -14.24 -4.97
N GLY A 114 4.77 -14.39 -3.66
CA GLY A 114 5.78 -14.07 -2.65
C GLY A 114 6.03 -12.58 -2.46
N PHE A 115 5.11 -11.71 -2.90
CA PHE A 115 5.26 -10.27 -2.69
C PHE A 115 4.77 -9.83 -1.30
N ILE A 116 3.82 -10.56 -0.72
CA ILE A 116 3.41 -10.44 0.69
C ILE A 116 3.41 -11.83 1.33
N ASP A 117 3.50 -11.89 2.65
CA ASP A 117 3.54 -13.12 3.42
C ASP A 117 2.13 -13.52 3.88
N SER A 118 1.31 -12.55 4.31
CA SER A 118 -0.01 -12.86 4.89
C SER A 118 -1.08 -11.79 4.60
N ILE A 119 -2.35 -12.23 4.69
CA ILE A 119 -3.54 -11.38 4.77
C ILE A 119 -4.13 -11.62 6.16
N GLU A 120 -4.12 -10.63 7.04
CA GLU A 120 -4.33 -10.82 8.48
C GLU A 120 -5.67 -10.30 9.00
N ASN A 121 -6.65 -10.08 8.12
CA ASN A 121 -8.00 -9.79 8.57
C ASN A 121 -8.57 -10.96 9.39
N GLU A 122 -8.86 -10.71 10.67
CA GLU A 122 -9.66 -11.61 11.50
C GLU A 122 -11.18 -11.41 11.30
N TYR A 123 -11.57 -10.35 10.59
CA TYR A 123 -12.96 -9.94 10.39
C TYR A 123 -13.21 -9.38 9.00
N TRP A 124 -14.48 -9.41 8.60
CA TRP A 124 -14.92 -8.81 7.35
C TRP A 124 -14.73 -7.29 7.39
N TRP A 125 -13.92 -6.76 6.47
CA TRP A 125 -13.66 -5.33 6.39
C TRP A 125 -14.68 -4.64 5.47
N PRO A 126 -15.40 -3.61 5.95
CA PRO A 126 -16.39 -2.93 5.14
C PRO A 126 -15.76 -2.19 3.97
N CYS A 127 -16.26 -2.46 2.76
CA CYS A 127 -15.82 -1.77 1.56
C CYS A 127 -16.29 -0.31 1.55
N MET A 128 -15.33 0.63 1.64
CA MET A 128 -15.54 2.07 1.65
C MET A 128 -16.10 2.63 0.33
N ASP A 129 -15.75 2.00 -0.78
CA ASP A 129 -16.25 2.33 -2.10
C ASP A 129 -17.74 2.00 -2.24
N THR A 130 -18.55 3.04 -2.47
CA THR A 130 -20.01 2.91 -2.59
C THR A 130 -20.47 2.45 -3.96
N ALA A 131 -19.61 2.56 -4.97
CA ALA A 131 -19.84 2.09 -6.32
C ALA A 131 -19.32 0.65 -6.53
N CYS A 132 -18.67 0.05 -5.53
CA CYS A 132 -18.17 -1.31 -5.61
C CYS A 132 -19.30 -2.33 -5.76
N THR A 133 -19.44 -2.88 -6.97
CA THR A 133 -20.44 -3.90 -7.30
C THR A 133 -20.10 -5.28 -6.73
N THR A 134 -18.82 -5.57 -6.46
CA THR A 134 -18.42 -6.82 -5.81
C THR A 134 -18.91 -6.90 -4.36
N CYS A 135 -18.76 -5.81 -3.59
CA CYS A 135 -19.18 -5.77 -2.20
C CYS A 135 -20.65 -5.35 -2.03
N HIS A 136 -21.20 -4.59 -2.97
CA HIS A 136 -22.55 -4.03 -2.87
C HIS A 136 -23.37 -4.29 -4.15
N PRO A 137 -23.58 -5.55 -4.55
CA PRO A 137 -24.18 -5.90 -5.84
C PRO A 137 -25.63 -5.41 -6.02
N SER A 138 -26.35 -5.20 -4.92
CA SER A 138 -27.75 -4.75 -4.90
C SER A 138 -27.93 -3.24 -4.71
N ARG A 139 -26.84 -2.46 -4.58
CA ARG A 139 -26.95 -1.00 -4.41
C ARG A 139 -27.26 -0.32 -5.74
N ALA A 140 -28.49 0.15 -5.88
CA ALA A 140 -28.92 0.93 -7.04
C ALA A 140 -28.44 2.39 -7.04
N THR A 141 -28.20 2.99 -5.86
CA THR A 141 -28.03 4.46 -5.73
C THR A 141 -26.60 4.92 -5.42
N GLY A 142 -25.68 4.01 -5.08
CA GLY A 142 -24.31 4.36 -4.69
C GLY A 142 -24.19 5.23 -3.43
N LYS A 143 -25.26 5.38 -2.63
CA LYS A 143 -25.27 6.21 -1.41
C LYS A 143 -24.90 5.38 -0.16
N ARG A 144 -24.12 5.97 0.76
CA ARG A 144 -23.96 5.49 2.15
C ARG A 144 -24.96 6.21 3.05
N ARG A 145 -25.41 5.56 4.14
CA ARG A 145 -25.95 6.32 5.29
C ARG A 145 -24.82 7.25 5.74
N ALA A 146 -25.09 8.54 5.91
CA ALA A 146 -24.16 9.44 6.55
C ALA A 146 -23.88 8.84 7.93
N MET A 147 -22.66 8.35 8.15
CA MET A 147 -22.22 8.04 9.50
C MET A 147 -21.98 9.40 10.14
N ALA A 148 -22.85 9.79 11.07
CA ALA A 148 -22.51 10.82 12.03
C ALA A 148 -21.31 10.27 12.83
N TRP A 149 -20.18 10.96 12.71
CA TRP A 149 -19.05 10.80 13.63
C TRP A 149 -19.28 11.73 14.81
#